data_AF-A0A7C1WGM8-F1
#
_entry.id   AF-A0A7C1WGM8-F1
#
_cell.length_a   1.000
_cell.length_b   1.000
_cell.length_c   1.000
_cell.angle_alpha   90.00
_cell.angle_beta   90.00
_cell.angle_gamma   90.00
#
_symmetry.space_group_name_H-M   'P 1'
#
loop_
_entity.id
_entity.type
_entity.pdbx_description
1 polymer ?
#
loop_
_entity_poly.entity_id
_entity_poly.type
_entity_poly.pdbx_seq_one_letter_code
_entity_poly.pdbx_strand_id
1 'polypeptide(L)'
;MLDDVWLRLNDADTDQLIAEFSCKLGIHLAYLSDQLPSGEITTVPEISDRLLKPLFVRWQSLFKWIGHESPHHLLALLIIALEAAPLALRHAPSTLIRYLDKRQRQFSTLAAHDSPQKLIKPARVKSDAEKCSDVATSGSEQAAIIESDGNSVDSASDRNNRIRRKQNILSTQTSLAQQDLDEQAQQKTDKQTAVSTPASIANEIANSEQNAINKKLDVKLMLNNDILEGTAADDHSLKTTSSSETEKTVIHTQQGGLFYCLNFLNRPECQTILAEHWRELPNGWGWLYRLGQTLQLNQDDPVVAFLCLQLGFDNRQELEQLAQLPAASELNILARRWYAKTEVWNSELLQLDATIEFSPSHIDIHTAINNVQLPVRLAGLDINPGWLPWLGKVVNFHYDI
;
A
#
# COMPACT_ATOMS: atom_id res chain seq x y z
N MET A 1 4.97 -29.65 10.45
CA MET A 1 3.73 -29.15 9.82
C MET A 1 3.87 -27.71 9.35
N LEU A 2 4.24 -26.73 10.19
CA LEU A 2 4.49 -25.36 9.70
C LEU A 2 5.65 -25.34 8.70
N ASP A 3 6.78 -25.94 9.07
CA ASP A 3 7.97 -26.03 8.22
C ASP A 3 7.68 -26.66 6.84
N ASP A 4 6.82 -27.68 6.79
CA ASP A 4 6.46 -28.38 5.54
C ASP A 4 5.64 -27.51 4.58
N VAL A 5 4.78 -26.64 5.12
CA VAL A 5 3.99 -25.70 4.31
C VAL A 5 4.90 -24.60 3.77
N TRP A 6 5.78 -24.07 4.62
CA TRP A 6 6.73 -23.03 4.24
C TRP A 6 7.73 -23.49 3.19
N LEU A 7 8.25 -24.72 3.31
CA LEU A 7 9.17 -25.28 2.32
C LEU A 7 8.50 -25.62 0.97
N ARG A 8 7.16 -25.65 0.92
CA ARG A 8 6.40 -25.92 -0.32
C ARG A 8 6.02 -24.65 -1.07
N LEU A 9 6.10 -23.49 -0.43
CA LEU A 9 5.92 -22.22 -1.11
C LEU A 9 7.14 -21.98 -2.00
N ASN A 10 6.90 -21.62 -3.27
CA ASN A 10 7.95 -21.09 -4.11
C ASN A 10 8.03 -19.57 -3.91
N ASP A 11 9.07 -18.94 -4.46
CA ASP A 11 9.28 -17.49 -4.31
C ASP A 11 8.13 -16.68 -4.93
N ALA A 12 7.56 -17.09 -6.07
CA ALA A 12 6.47 -16.39 -6.73
C ALA A 12 5.16 -16.43 -5.91
N ASP A 13 4.82 -17.58 -5.32
CA ASP A 13 3.66 -17.70 -4.43
C ASP A 13 3.86 -16.87 -3.16
N THR A 14 5.10 -16.79 -2.67
CA THR A 14 5.45 -15.99 -1.49
C THR A 14 5.33 -14.50 -1.77
N ASP A 15 5.82 -14.03 -2.92
CA ASP A 15 5.65 -12.65 -3.37
C ASP A 15 4.17 -12.29 -3.54
N GLN A 16 3.37 -13.19 -4.11
CA GLN A 16 1.93 -13.00 -4.21
C GLN A 16 1.28 -12.90 -2.83
N LEU A 17 1.63 -13.77 -1.89
CA LEU A 17 1.12 -13.69 -0.51
C LEU A 17 1.51 -12.37 0.16
N ILE A 18 2.76 -11.93 0.02
CA ILE A 18 3.22 -10.65 0.56
C ILE A 18 2.38 -9.50 -0.02
N ALA A 19 2.14 -9.50 -1.34
CA ALA A 19 1.31 -8.48 -1.99
C ALA A 19 -0.13 -8.50 -1.48
N GLU A 20 -0.75 -9.68 -1.34
CA GLU A 20 -2.11 -9.83 -0.82
C GLU A 20 -2.23 -9.40 0.65
N PHE A 21 -1.26 -9.77 1.49
CA PHE A 21 -1.22 -9.35 2.90
C PHE A 21 -1.05 -7.83 3.00
N SER A 22 -0.13 -7.27 2.23
CA SER A 22 0.11 -5.83 2.19
C SER A 22 -1.15 -5.08 1.77
N CYS A 23 -1.83 -5.55 0.73
CA CYS A 23 -3.11 -5.00 0.26
C CYS A 23 -4.20 -5.07 1.35
N LYS A 24 -4.41 -6.23 1.97
CA LYS A 24 -5.41 -6.41 3.04
C LYS A 24 -5.14 -5.54 4.26
N LEU A 25 -3.88 -5.20 4.51
CA LEU A 25 -3.45 -4.36 5.62
C LEU A 25 -3.40 -2.87 5.27
N GLY A 26 -3.56 -2.50 3.98
CA GLY A 26 -3.41 -1.13 3.51
C GLY A 26 -1.96 -0.63 3.60
N ILE A 27 -0.99 -1.53 3.43
CA ILE A 27 0.43 -1.26 3.60
C ILE A 27 1.13 -1.34 2.24
N HIS A 28 2.07 -0.43 1.98
CA HIS A 28 2.91 -0.46 0.79
C HIS A 28 4.34 -0.90 1.15
N LEU A 29 4.74 -2.11 0.73
CA LEU A 29 6.09 -2.67 0.99
C LEU A 29 7.02 -2.58 -0.22
N ALA A 30 6.64 -1.84 -1.27
CA ALA A 30 7.29 -1.89 -2.59
C ALA A 30 8.80 -1.53 -2.64
N TYR A 31 9.41 -1.19 -1.50
CA TYR A 31 10.79 -0.73 -1.40
C TYR A 31 11.70 -1.63 -0.54
N LEU A 32 11.21 -2.75 0.00
CA LEU A 32 12.04 -3.59 0.89
C LEU A 32 12.91 -4.62 0.15
N SER A 33 12.59 -4.93 -1.12
CA SER A 33 13.36 -5.85 -1.96
C SER A 33 14.68 -5.23 -2.44
N ASP A 34 14.67 -3.97 -2.86
CA ASP A 34 15.79 -3.37 -3.60
C ASP A 34 16.79 -2.62 -2.72
N GLN A 35 17.24 -3.28 -1.65
CA GLN A 35 18.20 -2.79 -0.64
C GLN A 35 17.56 -1.93 0.45
N LEU A 36 17.51 -2.48 1.65
CA LEU A 36 17.33 -1.71 2.87
C LEU A 36 18.55 -0.79 3.06
N PRO A 37 18.45 0.54 2.87
CA PRO A 37 19.58 1.43 3.07
C PRO A 37 20.01 1.35 4.54
N SER A 38 21.30 1.15 4.82
CA SER A 38 21.85 0.86 6.15
C SER A 38 21.72 1.99 7.19
N GLY A 39 20.93 3.03 6.92
CA GLY A 39 20.71 4.18 7.80
C GLY A 39 20.21 3.80 9.19
N GLU A 40 20.67 4.55 10.19
CA GLU A 40 20.24 4.41 11.58
C GLU A 40 18.74 4.66 11.73
N ILE A 41 18.06 3.79 12.47
CA ILE A 41 16.63 3.89 12.74
C ILE A 41 16.44 4.88 13.88
N THR A 42 15.94 6.09 13.59
CA THR A 42 15.89 7.20 14.56
C THR A 42 14.73 7.14 15.55
N THR A 43 13.64 6.42 15.25
CA THR A 43 12.52 6.23 16.18
C THR A 43 11.84 4.88 15.94
N VAL A 44 12.12 3.89 16.79
CA VAL A 44 11.47 2.57 16.74
C VAL A 44 10.28 2.58 17.70
N PRO A 45 9.12 2.00 17.35
CA PRO A 45 8.10 1.70 18.35
C PRO A 45 8.69 0.78 19.44
N GLU A 46 8.54 1.12 20.72
CA GLU A 46 9.00 0.28 21.84
C GLU A 46 8.25 -1.06 21.88
N ILE A 47 8.67 -2.02 21.05
CA ILE A 47 8.17 -3.39 21.11
C ILE A 47 9.01 -4.12 22.14
N SER A 48 8.35 -4.53 23.23
CA SER A 48 9.00 -5.25 24.31
C SER A 48 9.67 -6.54 23.80
N ASP A 49 10.94 -6.73 24.14
CA ASP A 49 11.68 -7.97 23.85
C ASP A 49 11.01 -9.20 24.46
N ARG A 50 10.17 -9.02 25.50
CA ARG A 50 9.35 -10.09 26.09
C ARG A 50 8.32 -10.66 25.11
N LEU A 51 7.80 -9.85 24.20
CA LEU A 51 6.84 -10.28 23.18
C LEU A 51 7.56 -10.90 21.96
N LEU A 52 8.70 -10.33 21.57
CA LEU A 52 9.43 -10.78 20.38
C LEU A 52 10.18 -12.09 20.58
N LYS A 53 10.78 -12.31 21.76
CA LYS A 53 11.58 -13.51 22.04
C LYS A 53 10.82 -14.83 21.81
N PRO A 54 9.61 -15.05 22.35
CA PRO A 54 8.90 -16.31 22.11
C PRO A 54 8.51 -16.50 20.64
N LEU A 55 8.20 -15.40 19.92
CA LEU A 55 7.93 -15.46 18.49
C LEU A 55 9.18 -15.88 17.72
N PHE A 56 10.31 -15.19 17.91
CA PHE A 56 11.55 -15.56 17.21
C PHE A 56 12.01 -16.98 17.53
N VAL A 57 11.84 -17.46 18.77
CA VAL A 57 12.13 -18.87 19.13
C VAL A 57 11.24 -19.82 18.32
N ARG A 58 9.94 -19.52 18.18
CA ARG A 58 9.00 -20.33 17.39
C ARG A 58 9.38 -20.36 15.90
N TRP A 59 9.91 -19.27 15.37
CA TRP A 59 10.31 -19.13 13.97
C TRP A 59 11.80 -19.47 13.70
N GLN A 60 12.55 -19.84 14.74
CA GLN A 60 14.01 -20.01 14.63
C GLN A 60 14.41 -21.17 13.73
N SER A 61 13.67 -22.28 13.74
CA SER A 61 13.93 -23.42 12.85
C SER A 61 13.85 -23.00 11.39
N LEU A 62 12.86 -22.18 11.06
CA LEU A 62 12.57 -21.70 9.71
C LEU A 62 13.64 -20.72 9.22
N PHE A 63 14.02 -19.74 10.05
CA PHE A 63 15.07 -18.78 9.69
C PHE A 63 16.46 -19.39 9.50
N LYS A 64 16.72 -20.62 9.97
CA LYS A 64 18.00 -21.30 9.72
C LYS A 64 18.16 -21.72 8.26
N TRP A 65 17.06 -21.93 7.55
CA TRP A 65 17.07 -22.48 6.18
C TRP A 65 16.79 -21.42 5.12
N ILE A 66 16.25 -20.27 5.52
CA ILE A 66 15.86 -19.20 4.61
C ILE A 66 16.95 -18.14 4.56
N GLY A 67 17.39 -17.79 3.36
CA GLY A 67 18.32 -16.68 3.14
C GLY A 67 17.65 -15.34 3.46
N HIS A 68 18.42 -14.38 3.98
CA HIS A 68 17.92 -13.04 4.33
C HIS A 68 17.30 -12.27 3.15
N GLU A 69 17.74 -12.58 1.93
CA GLU A 69 17.25 -11.97 0.69
C GLU A 69 16.04 -12.72 0.09
N SER A 70 15.60 -13.83 0.71
CA SER A 70 14.47 -14.60 0.20
C SER A 70 13.15 -13.92 0.57
N PRO A 71 12.14 -13.93 -0.32
CA PRO A 71 10.80 -13.40 0.01
C PRO A 71 10.18 -14.14 1.21
N HIS A 72 10.57 -15.39 1.47
CA HIS A 72 10.12 -16.15 2.63
C HIS A 72 10.53 -15.48 3.95
N HIS A 73 11.70 -14.84 3.98
CA HIS A 73 12.18 -14.10 5.14
C HIS A 73 11.29 -12.90 5.41
N LEU A 74 10.96 -12.13 4.37
CA LEU A 74 10.07 -10.97 4.47
C LEU A 74 8.65 -11.38 4.90
N LEU A 75 8.10 -12.46 4.32
CA LEU A 75 6.78 -12.97 4.71
C LEU A 75 6.77 -13.41 6.19
N ALA A 76 7.83 -14.07 6.67
CA ALA A 76 7.95 -14.45 8.07
C ALA A 76 8.00 -13.21 8.99
N LEU A 77 8.78 -12.18 8.62
CA LEU A 77 8.84 -10.92 9.37
C LEU A 77 7.48 -10.20 9.39
N LEU A 78 6.73 -10.22 8.29
CA LEU A 78 5.38 -9.65 8.22
C LEU A 78 4.41 -10.34 9.17
N ILE A 79 4.44 -11.67 9.21
CA ILE A 79 3.58 -12.44 10.12
C ILE A 79 3.96 -12.15 11.58
N ILE A 80 5.26 -12.09 11.90
CA ILE A 80 5.74 -11.70 13.23
C ILE A 80 5.29 -10.27 13.57
N ALA A 81 5.40 -9.33 12.63
CA ALA A 81 4.97 -7.94 12.83
C ALA A 81 3.47 -7.86 13.10
N LEU A 82 2.67 -8.63 12.36
CA LEU A 82 1.22 -8.68 12.50
C LEU A 82 0.80 -9.22 13.89
N GLU A 83 1.53 -10.21 14.41
CA GLU A 83 1.26 -10.79 15.72
C GLU A 83 1.79 -9.93 16.88
N ALA A 84 2.98 -9.34 16.72
CA ALA A 84 3.65 -8.61 17.80
C ALA A 84 3.17 -7.16 17.94
N ALA A 85 2.91 -6.48 16.83
CA ALA A 85 2.64 -5.04 16.81
C ALA A 85 1.82 -4.62 15.58
N PRO A 86 0.55 -5.07 15.46
CA PRO A 86 -0.28 -4.79 14.27
C PRO A 86 -0.51 -3.30 14.03
N LEU A 87 -0.60 -2.48 15.09
CA LEU A 87 -0.73 -1.02 14.97
C LEU A 87 0.56 -0.40 14.41
N ALA A 88 1.72 -0.77 14.95
CA ALA A 88 3.01 -0.26 14.47
C ALA A 88 3.27 -0.68 13.01
N LEU A 89 2.84 -1.88 12.63
CA LEU A 89 2.90 -2.36 11.25
C LEU A 89 2.10 -1.48 10.30
N ARG A 90 0.92 -0.98 10.71
CA ARG A 90 0.12 -0.04 9.91
C ARG A 90 0.73 1.37 9.83
N HIS A 91 1.39 1.83 10.89
CA HIS A 91 1.94 3.19 10.94
C HIS A 91 3.29 3.35 10.27
N ALA A 92 4.18 2.39 10.48
CA ALA A 92 5.56 2.47 10.03
C ALA A 92 6.05 1.08 9.57
N PRO A 93 5.44 0.53 8.51
CA PRO A 93 5.67 -0.84 8.06
C PRO A 93 7.15 -1.11 7.77
N SER A 94 7.79 -0.25 6.98
CA SER A 94 9.20 -0.39 6.60
C SER A 94 10.13 -0.30 7.82
N THR A 95 9.86 0.63 8.73
CA THR A 95 10.64 0.81 9.97
C THR A 95 10.51 -0.39 10.90
N LEU A 96 9.30 -0.94 11.03
CA LEU A 96 9.05 -2.11 11.85
C LEU A 96 9.73 -3.36 11.28
N ILE A 97 9.55 -3.63 9.98
CA ILE A 97 10.18 -4.78 9.33
C ILE A 97 11.70 -4.71 9.45
N ARG A 98 12.31 -3.53 9.27
CA ARG A 98 13.73 -3.27 9.54
C ARG A 98 14.16 -3.62 10.96
N TYR A 99 13.38 -3.15 11.93
CA TYR A 99 13.67 -3.40 13.33
C TYR A 99 13.61 -4.90 13.65
N LEU A 100 12.59 -5.59 13.15
CA LEU A 100 12.43 -7.03 13.34
C LEU A 100 13.54 -7.83 12.66
N ASP A 101 13.95 -7.46 11.44
CA ASP A 101 15.09 -8.07 10.76
C ASP A 101 16.38 -7.92 11.58
N LYS A 102 16.69 -6.69 12.03
CA LYS A 102 17.86 -6.42 12.88
C LYS A 102 17.83 -7.24 14.17
N ARG A 103 16.68 -7.32 14.83
CA ARG A 103 16.51 -8.12 16.06
C ARG A 103 16.66 -9.61 15.79
N GLN A 104 16.07 -10.13 14.71
CA GLN A 104 16.19 -11.53 14.30
C GLN A 104 17.66 -11.91 14.10
N ARG A 105 18.46 -11.05 13.44
CA ARG A 105 19.90 -11.28 13.26
C ARG A 105 20.64 -11.36 14.60
N GLN A 106 20.34 -10.45 15.52
CA GLN A 106 20.92 -10.47 16.88
C GLN A 106 20.58 -11.77 17.63
N PHE A 107 19.33 -12.24 17.56
CA PHE A 107 18.92 -13.51 18.16
C PHE A 107 19.67 -14.71 17.55
N SER A 108 19.85 -14.73 16.24
CA SER A 108 20.59 -15.79 15.55
C SER A 108 22.07 -15.83 15.95
N THR A 109 22.71 -14.67 16.13
CA THR A 109 24.11 -14.61 16.61
C THR A 109 24.28 -15.12 18.04
N LEU A 110 23.36 -14.77 18.95
CA LEU A 110 23.40 -15.24 20.34
C LEU A 110 23.20 -16.75 20.45
N ALA A 111 22.29 -17.31 19.64
CA ALA A 111 22.04 -18.75 19.62
C ALA A 111 23.21 -19.58 19.07
N ALA A 112 24.05 -19.00 18.21
CA ALA A 112 25.25 -19.66 17.71
C ALA A 112 26.34 -19.80 18.79
N HIS A 113 26.41 -18.87 19.74
CA HIS A 113 27.38 -18.90 20.83
C HIS A 113 27.00 -19.85 21.99
N ASP A 114 25.71 -20.13 22.17
CA ASP A 114 25.20 -20.99 23.24
C ASP A 114 25.12 -22.48 22.87
N SER A 115 25.60 -22.88 21.69
CA SER A 115 25.75 -24.29 21.35
C SER A 115 27.02 -24.86 22.00
N PRO A 116 26.92 -25.72 23.05
CA PRO A 116 28.09 -26.31 23.67
C PRO A 116 28.79 -27.21 22.65
N GLN A 117 29.99 -26.81 22.23
CA GLN A 117 30.91 -27.66 21.50
C GLN A 117 31.26 -28.88 22.39
N LYS A 118 30.45 -29.94 22.32
CA LYS A 118 30.88 -31.27 22.77
C LYS A 118 31.98 -31.73 21.84
N LEU A 119 33.21 -31.49 22.27
CA LEU A 119 34.45 -32.01 21.72
C LEU A 119 34.44 -33.54 21.84
N ILE A 120 33.78 -34.24 20.91
CA ILE A 120 33.89 -35.69 20.78
C ILE A 120 35.24 -35.97 20.11
N LYS A 121 36.22 -36.36 20.91
CA LYS A 121 37.48 -36.94 20.42
C LYS A 121 37.16 -38.24 19.66
N PRO A 122 37.73 -38.47 18.46
CA PRO A 122 37.53 -39.72 17.75
C PRO A 122 38.25 -40.86 18.48
N ALA A 123 37.48 -41.80 19.01
CA ALA A 123 37.99 -43.08 19.49
C ALA A 123 38.35 -43.95 18.29
N ARG A 124 39.65 -44.23 18.17
CA ARG A 124 40.28 -45.21 17.30
C ARG A 124 39.70 -46.60 17.59
N VAL A 125 38.94 -47.17 16.65
CA VAL A 125 38.55 -48.58 16.68
C VAL A 125 39.04 -49.27 15.41
N LYS A 126 39.66 -50.42 15.63
CA LYS A 126 40.37 -51.26 14.69
C LYS A 126 39.39 -51.97 13.76
N SER A 127 39.84 -52.16 12.53
CA SER A 127 39.35 -53.12 11.56
C SER A 127 39.44 -54.55 12.11
N ASP A 128 38.38 -55.33 11.93
CA ASP A 128 38.45 -56.77 11.65
C ASP A 128 37.22 -57.18 10.83
N ALA A 129 37.46 -58.15 9.94
CA ALA A 129 36.70 -58.45 8.74
C ALA A 129 35.78 -59.68 8.88
N GLU A 130 34.87 -59.79 7.90
CA GLU A 130 34.14 -61.01 7.44
C GLU A 130 33.07 -61.59 8.42
N LYS A 131 31.87 -62.04 8.02
CA LYS A 131 31.48 -62.89 6.88
C LYS A 131 29.93 -63.10 6.86
N CYS A 132 29.36 -63.42 5.69
CA CYS A 132 28.07 -64.11 5.41
C CYS A 132 26.74 -63.44 5.87
N SER A 133 25.58 -63.57 5.21
CA SER A 133 25.12 -64.22 3.97
C SER A 133 23.64 -63.85 3.74
N ASP A 134 23.22 -63.80 2.47
CA ASP A 134 21.90 -63.97 1.82
C ASP A 134 20.60 -64.15 2.65
N VAL A 135 19.47 -63.60 2.14
CA VAL A 135 18.30 -64.36 1.59
C VAL A 135 17.12 -63.43 1.20
N ALA A 136 16.73 -63.55 -0.08
CA ALA A 136 15.42 -63.54 -0.77
C ALA A 136 14.21 -62.64 -0.39
N THR A 137 13.85 -61.78 -1.36
CA THR A 137 12.62 -61.74 -2.19
C THR A 137 11.30 -62.37 -1.69
N SER A 138 10.21 -61.58 -1.68
CA SER A 138 8.94 -61.82 -2.42
C SER A 138 7.81 -60.88 -1.93
N GLY A 139 6.90 -60.48 -2.84
CA GLY A 139 5.67 -59.75 -2.48
C GLY A 139 5.00 -59.02 -3.65
N SER A 140 4.17 -59.74 -4.40
CA SER A 140 3.32 -59.31 -5.51
C SER A 140 1.89 -58.97 -5.06
N GLU A 141 1.23 -57.99 -5.69
CA GLU A 141 -0.25 -57.85 -5.77
C GLU A 141 -0.57 -56.80 -6.86
N GLN A 142 -0.95 -57.18 -8.09
CA GLN A 142 -2.29 -57.52 -8.63
C GLN A 142 -3.21 -56.33 -8.94
N ALA A 143 -3.82 -56.45 -10.12
CA ALA A 143 -4.44 -55.42 -10.94
C ALA A 143 -5.95 -55.32 -10.74
N ALA A 144 -6.50 -54.13 -11.05
CA ALA A 144 -7.92 -53.90 -11.26
C ALA A 144 -8.14 -53.44 -12.71
N ILE A 145 -9.07 -54.10 -13.40
CA ILE A 145 -9.60 -53.75 -14.72
C ILE A 145 -11.06 -53.36 -14.51
N ILE A 146 -11.47 -52.16 -14.94
CA ILE A 146 -12.86 -51.84 -15.28
C ILE A 146 -12.85 -50.91 -16.52
N GLU A 147 -13.49 -51.39 -17.59
CA GLU A 147 -13.88 -50.64 -18.79
C GLU A 147 -15.15 -49.81 -18.50
N SER A 148 -15.29 -48.63 -19.13
CA SER A 148 -16.60 -48.17 -19.59
C SER A 148 -16.47 -47.11 -20.70
N ASP A 149 -17.32 -47.31 -21.70
CA ASP A 149 -17.43 -46.62 -22.98
C ASP A 149 -17.93 -45.17 -22.89
N GLY A 150 -17.54 -44.40 -23.91
CA GLY A 150 -18.16 -43.12 -24.25
C GLY A 150 -19.44 -43.28 -25.10
N ASN A 151 -20.26 -42.23 -25.17
CA ASN A 151 -20.36 -41.32 -26.31
C ASN A 151 -21.61 -40.42 -26.16
N SER A 152 -21.46 -39.10 -26.33
CA SER A 152 -22.57 -38.19 -26.63
C SER A 152 -22.02 -36.95 -27.35
N VAL A 153 -22.60 -36.68 -28.51
CA VAL A 153 -22.30 -35.59 -29.44
C VAL A 153 -23.48 -34.62 -29.39
N ASP A 154 -23.24 -33.33 -29.19
CA ASP A 154 -23.69 -32.23 -30.06
C ASP A 154 -23.48 -30.85 -29.41
N SER A 155 -23.16 -29.83 -30.24
CA SER A 155 -23.20 -28.36 -30.00
C SER A 155 -21.86 -27.61 -30.24
N ALA A 156 -21.36 -27.59 -31.48
CA ALA A 156 -20.16 -26.80 -31.84
C ALA A 156 -20.33 -25.80 -33.00
N SER A 157 -21.50 -25.70 -33.65
CA SER A 157 -21.64 -24.85 -34.86
C SER A 157 -22.05 -23.39 -34.59
N ASP A 158 -22.63 -23.06 -33.43
CA ASP A 158 -23.14 -21.70 -33.16
C ASP A 158 -22.10 -20.70 -32.64
N ARG A 159 -20.92 -21.17 -32.19
CA ARG A 159 -19.88 -20.29 -31.63
C ARG A 159 -19.04 -19.59 -32.69
N ASN A 160 -18.86 -20.20 -33.87
CA ASN A 160 -17.94 -19.68 -34.90
C ASN A 160 -18.49 -18.51 -35.71
N ASN A 161 -19.82 -18.37 -35.82
CA ASN A 161 -20.42 -17.25 -36.56
C ASN A 161 -20.42 -15.93 -35.78
N ARG A 162 -20.26 -15.97 -34.44
CA ARG A 162 -20.24 -14.76 -33.59
C ARG A 162 -18.88 -14.07 -33.54
N ILE A 163 -17.79 -14.81 -33.80
CA ILE A 163 -16.42 -14.31 -33.76
C ILE A 163 -16.06 -13.54 -35.05
N ARG A 164 -16.52 -14.01 -36.22
CA ARG A 164 -16.24 -13.33 -37.51
C ARG A 164 -16.90 -11.95 -37.64
N ARG A 165 -18.05 -11.71 -37.01
CA ARG A 165 -18.71 -10.39 -37.05
C ARG A 165 -18.03 -9.32 -36.19
N LYS A 166 -17.25 -9.70 -35.17
CA LYS A 166 -16.52 -8.74 -34.33
C LYS A 166 -15.19 -8.28 -34.96
N GLN A 167 -14.56 -9.12 -35.78
CA GLN A 167 -13.29 -8.76 -36.43
C GLN A 167 -13.44 -7.76 -37.58
N ASN A 168 -14.59 -7.73 -38.28
CA ASN A 168 -14.83 -6.78 -39.37
C ASN A 168 -15.21 -5.36 -38.91
N ILE A 169 -15.60 -5.17 -37.64
CA ILE A 169 -15.94 -3.83 -37.11
C ILE A 169 -14.69 -3.13 -36.56
N LEU A 170 -13.71 -3.90 -36.08
CA LEU A 170 -12.48 -3.37 -35.49
C LEU A 170 -11.47 -2.85 -36.53
N SER A 171 -11.45 -3.41 -37.74
CA SER A 171 -10.52 -2.99 -38.81
C SER A 171 -10.87 -1.65 -39.47
N THR A 172 -12.14 -1.23 -39.41
CA THR A 172 -12.59 0.04 -40.02
C THR A 172 -12.31 1.26 -39.15
N GLN A 173 -12.11 1.09 -37.83
CA GLN A 173 -11.82 2.21 -36.91
C GLN A 173 -10.33 2.53 -36.81
N THR A 174 -9.44 1.58 -37.11
CA THR A 174 -7.98 1.81 -37.10
C THR A 174 -7.50 2.62 -38.31
N SER A 175 -8.26 2.65 -39.41
CA SER A 175 -7.86 3.39 -40.62
C SER A 175 -8.16 4.89 -40.56
N LEU A 176 -9.00 5.36 -39.64
CA LEU A 176 -9.35 6.78 -39.49
C LEU A 176 -8.49 7.52 -38.46
N ALA A 177 -7.83 6.81 -37.54
CA ALA A 177 -6.95 7.42 -36.52
C ALA A 177 -5.49 7.58 -36.98
N GLN A 178 -5.09 6.93 -38.07
CA GLN A 178 -3.70 6.99 -38.58
C GLN A 178 -3.45 8.19 -39.50
N GLN A 179 -4.49 8.92 -39.91
CA GLN A 179 -4.37 10.02 -40.87
C GLN A 179 -4.15 11.39 -40.20
N ASP A 180 -4.41 11.51 -38.89
CA ASP A 180 -4.26 12.76 -38.13
C ASP A 180 -2.89 12.91 -37.42
N LEU A 181 -2.06 11.86 -37.41
CA LEU A 181 -0.76 11.86 -36.73
C LEU A 181 0.43 12.31 -37.60
N ASP A 182 0.26 12.34 -38.92
CA ASP A 182 1.36 12.69 -39.86
C ASP A 182 1.43 14.20 -40.18
N GLU A 183 0.45 15.02 -39.77
CA GLU A 183 0.46 16.48 -40.03
C GLU A 183 1.16 17.33 -38.94
N GLN A 184 1.50 16.77 -37.77
CA GLN A 184 2.13 17.53 -36.67
C GLN A 184 3.65 17.36 -36.54
N ALA A 185 4.29 16.53 -37.36
CA ALA A 185 5.72 16.21 -37.24
C ALA A 185 6.67 17.15 -38.03
N GLN A 186 6.18 18.17 -38.73
CA GLN A 186 7.01 19.00 -39.62
C GLN A 186 7.33 20.43 -39.14
N GLN A 187 7.15 20.75 -37.84
CA GLN A 187 7.53 22.07 -37.30
C GLN A 187 8.19 21.96 -35.91
N LYS A 188 9.46 21.53 -35.86
CA LYS A 188 10.44 21.98 -34.84
C LYS A 188 11.81 21.36 -35.09
N THR A 189 12.54 21.98 -36.01
CA THR A 189 14.00 21.85 -36.10
C THR A 189 14.53 23.26 -36.25
N ASP A 190 15.16 23.77 -35.19
CA ASP A 190 16.33 24.66 -35.20
C ASP A 190 16.48 25.37 -33.84
N LYS A 191 17.36 24.87 -32.98
CA LYS A 191 18.57 25.61 -32.53
C LYS A 191 19.39 24.88 -31.44
N GLN A 192 20.69 24.95 -31.69
CA GLN A 192 21.89 24.45 -31.01
C GLN A 192 21.99 24.74 -29.50
N THR A 193 22.46 23.81 -28.66
CA THR A 193 23.87 23.43 -28.32
C THR A 193 24.57 24.41 -27.36
N ALA A 194 24.84 23.94 -26.14
CA ALA A 194 26.03 24.32 -25.36
C ALA A 194 26.36 23.23 -24.33
N VAL A 195 27.62 22.77 -24.37
CA VAL A 195 28.25 21.75 -23.52
C VAL A 195 28.80 22.43 -22.25
N SER A 196 28.74 21.77 -21.09
CA SER A 196 29.52 22.15 -19.90
C SER A 196 29.97 20.92 -19.08
N THR A 197 31.17 21.06 -18.51
CA THR A 197 32.15 20.05 -18.06
C THR A 197 31.90 19.55 -16.62
N PRO A 198 32.44 18.37 -16.19
CA PRO A 198 32.00 17.64 -14.99
C PRO A 198 32.47 18.15 -13.61
N ALA A 199 33.18 19.28 -13.52
CA ALA A 199 33.82 19.69 -12.25
C ALA A 199 32.99 20.65 -11.38
N SER A 200 31.79 21.05 -11.82
CA SER A 200 30.93 21.98 -11.07
C SER A 200 29.84 21.30 -10.22
N ILE A 201 29.64 19.98 -10.40
CA ILE A 201 28.52 19.21 -9.81
C ILE A 201 28.77 18.90 -8.32
N ALA A 202 30.02 18.84 -7.87
CA ALA A 202 30.34 18.47 -6.48
C ALA A 202 30.04 19.58 -5.45
N ASN A 203 30.05 20.86 -5.87
CA ASN A 203 29.79 21.99 -4.96
C ASN A 203 28.30 22.42 -4.94
N GLU A 204 27.49 22.00 -5.90
CA GLU A 204 26.03 22.21 -5.88
C GLU A 204 25.30 21.17 -5.01
N ILE A 205 25.85 19.95 -4.88
CA ILE A 205 25.24 18.88 -4.07
C ILE A 205 25.34 19.18 -2.56
N ALA A 206 26.46 19.72 -2.09
CA ALA A 206 26.63 20.07 -0.66
C ALA A 206 25.76 21.27 -0.22
N ASN A 207 25.50 22.23 -1.12
CA ASN A 207 24.60 23.36 -0.82
C ASN A 207 23.11 23.00 -0.98
N SER A 208 22.79 21.95 -1.74
CA SER A 208 21.44 21.38 -1.87
C SER A 208 20.98 20.66 -0.60
N GLU A 209 21.88 19.90 0.05
CA GLU A 209 21.55 19.15 1.27
C GLU A 209 21.33 20.06 2.48
N GLN A 210 22.13 21.12 2.65
CA GLN A 210 21.90 22.12 3.72
C GLN A 210 20.60 22.91 3.51
N ASN A 211 20.23 23.22 2.26
CA ASN A 211 18.96 23.89 1.95
C ASN A 211 17.74 22.98 2.11
N ALA A 212 17.87 21.68 1.85
CA ALA A 212 16.81 20.70 2.09
C ALA A 212 16.57 20.47 3.60
N ILE A 213 17.62 20.50 4.42
CA ILE A 213 17.50 20.42 5.89
C ILE A 213 16.83 21.68 6.45
N ASN A 214 17.16 22.87 5.93
CA ASN A 214 16.50 24.12 6.34
C ASN A 214 15.02 24.18 5.89
N LYS A 215 14.68 23.67 4.69
CA LYS A 215 13.28 23.51 4.25
C LYS A 215 12.48 22.49 5.06
N LYS A 216 13.11 21.43 5.54
CA LYS A 216 12.51 20.40 6.40
C LYS A 216 12.18 20.94 7.80
N LEU A 217 12.92 21.96 8.26
CA LEU A 217 12.60 22.71 9.46
C LEU A 217 11.45 23.69 9.22
N ASP A 218 11.40 24.35 8.05
CA ASP A 218 10.33 25.30 7.69
C ASP A 218 8.95 24.64 7.54
N VAL A 219 8.81 23.43 6.99
CA VAL A 219 7.49 22.75 6.90
C VAL A 219 7.00 22.32 8.28
N LYS A 220 7.90 21.88 9.16
CA LYS A 220 7.58 21.51 10.55
C LYS A 220 7.31 22.75 11.43
N LEU A 221 7.93 23.89 11.10
CA LEU A 221 7.69 25.18 11.77
C LEU A 221 6.44 25.89 11.23
N MET A 222 6.09 25.76 9.94
CA MET A 222 4.86 26.32 9.37
C MET A 222 3.60 25.63 9.90
N LEU A 223 3.64 24.31 10.14
CA LEU A 223 2.54 23.61 10.82
C LEU A 223 2.42 23.95 12.32
N ASN A 224 3.44 24.53 12.94
CA ASN A 224 3.47 24.83 14.38
C ASN A 224 3.36 26.34 14.71
N ASN A 225 3.69 27.25 13.80
CA ASN A 225 3.80 28.69 14.10
C ASN A 225 2.56 29.52 13.79
N ASP A 226 1.54 28.97 13.12
CA ASP A 226 0.26 29.69 12.91
C ASP A 226 -0.67 29.68 14.14
N ILE A 227 -0.16 29.26 15.32
CA ILE A 227 -0.97 29.04 16.53
C ILE A 227 -0.84 30.12 17.62
N LEU A 228 0.03 31.13 17.53
CA LEU A 228 0.14 32.14 18.61
C LEU A 228 0.38 33.58 18.16
N GLU A 229 -0.68 34.31 17.78
CA GLU A 229 -0.76 35.76 18.00
C GLU A 229 -2.19 36.24 18.36
N GLY A 230 -2.33 36.80 19.56
CA GLY A 230 -3.46 37.62 20.06
C GLY A 230 -4.50 36.84 20.90
N THR A 231 -4.86 37.18 22.15
CA THR A 231 -4.68 38.35 23.01
C THR A 231 -4.90 37.96 24.47
N ALA A 232 -4.20 38.61 25.40
CA ALA A 232 -4.31 38.42 26.85
C ALA A 232 -5.61 38.95 27.47
N ALA A 233 -6.21 38.20 28.41
CA ALA A 233 -6.45 38.62 29.81
C ALA A 233 -7.39 37.63 30.57
N ASP A 234 -7.00 37.37 31.83
CA ASP A 234 -7.78 36.94 33.00
C ASP A 234 -8.22 35.48 33.23
N ASP A 235 -7.39 34.84 34.06
CA ASP A 235 -7.69 34.22 35.38
C ASP A 235 -8.58 32.96 35.52
N HIS A 236 -8.05 32.09 36.40
CA HIS A 236 -8.64 30.96 37.12
C HIS A 236 -8.79 29.56 36.51
N SER A 237 -7.89 28.70 37.00
CA SER A 237 -8.20 27.47 37.76
C SER A 237 -7.92 26.12 37.08
N LEU A 238 -6.95 25.44 37.69
CA LEU A 238 -6.55 24.06 37.48
C LEU A 238 -7.72 23.08 37.47
N LYS A 239 -7.84 22.29 36.40
CA LYS A 239 -8.38 20.93 36.46
C LYS A 239 -7.62 20.01 35.51
N THR A 240 -6.63 19.34 36.07
CA THR A 240 -6.03 18.11 35.54
C THR A 240 -7.12 17.06 35.39
N THR A 241 -7.49 16.74 34.17
CA THR A 241 -8.32 15.57 33.86
C THR A 241 -7.52 14.67 32.95
N SER A 242 -7.10 13.53 33.50
CA SER A 242 -6.46 12.44 32.80
C SER A 242 -7.43 11.84 31.78
N SER A 243 -7.10 11.93 30.50
CA SER A 243 -7.65 11.09 29.45
C SER A 243 -6.58 11.00 28.37
N SER A 244 -6.18 9.79 28.01
CA SER A 244 -5.25 9.57 26.90
C SER A 244 -5.97 9.87 25.59
N GLU A 245 -6.16 11.16 25.29
CA GLU A 245 -6.52 11.62 23.97
C GLU A 245 -5.35 11.28 23.05
N THR A 246 -5.62 10.38 22.12
CA THR A 246 -4.72 10.07 21.01
C THR A 246 -4.53 11.39 20.27
N GLU A 247 -3.29 11.87 20.11
CA GLU A 247 -2.99 13.12 19.39
C GLU A 247 -3.73 13.13 18.04
N LYS A 248 -4.84 13.86 17.98
CA LYS A 248 -5.56 14.10 16.74
C LYS A 248 -4.84 15.24 16.04
N THR A 249 -4.44 15.00 14.80
CA THR A 249 -3.89 16.06 13.95
C THR A 249 -5.04 16.72 13.20
N VAL A 250 -4.92 18.03 12.97
CA VAL A 250 -5.98 18.84 12.37
C VAL A 250 -5.43 19.56 11.15
N ILE A 251 -6.22 19.63 10.07
CA ILE A 251 -5.96 20.52 8.93
C ILE A 251 -7.24 21.28 8.54
N HIS A 252 -7.08 22.46 7.95
CA HIS A 252 -8.17 23.21 7.34
C HIS A 252 -8.04 23.18 5.83
N THR A 253 -9.15 23.02 5.11
CA THR A 253 -9.20 22.88 3.65
C THR A 253 -10.42 23.58 3.08
N GLN A 254 -10.32 24.09 1.86
CA GLN A 254 -11.47 24.59 1.09
C GLN A 254 -12.04 23.50 0.16
N GLN A 255 -11.38 22.34 0.12
CA GLN A 255 -11.72 21.20 -0.71
C GLN A 255 -12.18 19.97 0.08
N GLY A 256 -12.85 20.19 1.22
CA GLY A 256 -13.36 19.12 2.08
C GLY A 256 -14.37 18.20 1.40
N GLY A 257 -15.03 18.66 0.33
CA GLY A 257 -16.00 17.89 -0.44
C GLY A 257 -15.37 16.73 -1.20
N LEU A 258 -14.03 16.68 -1.30
CA LEU A 258 -13.30 15.50 -1.74
C LEU A 258 -13.72 14.24 -0.99
N PHE A 259 -13.95 14.34 0.33
CA PHE A 259 -14.31 13.18 1.14
C PHE A 259 -15.71 12.63 0.83
N TYR A 260 -16.59 13.41 0.19
CA TYR A 260 -17.86 12.89 -0.34
C TYR A 260 -17.66 11.82 -1.42
N CYS A 261 -16.53 11.88 -2.14
CA CYS A 261 -16.17 10.87 -3.13
C CYS A 261 -15.96 9.48 -2.49
N LEU A 262 -15.71 9.39 -1.18
CA LEU A 262 -15.64 8.11 -0.48
C LEU A 262 -16.97 7.35 -0.55
N ASN A 263 -18.11 8.04 -0.44
CA ASN A 263 -19.42 7.39 -0.58
C ASN A 263 -19.67 6.87 -2.00
N PHE A 264 -19.14 7.56 -3.01
CA PHE A 264 -19.17 7.05 -4.38
C PHE A 264 -18.28 5.82 -4.55
N LEU A 265 -17.01 5.89 -4.11
CA LEU A 265 -16.06 4.79 -4.19
C LEU A 265 -16.51 3.57 -3.40
N ASN A 266 -17.23 3.75 -2.29
CA ASN A 266 -17.73 2.66 -1.45
C ASN A 266 -18.93 1.90 -2.05
N ARG A 267 -19.48 2.33 -3.19
CA ARG A 267 -20.57 1.62 -3.86
C ARG A 267 -20.08 0.28 -4.42
N PRO A 268 -20.91 -0.79 -4.42
CA PRO A 268 -20.50 -2.12 -4.85
C PRO A 268 -19.83 -2.16 -6.23
N GLU A 269 -20.37 -1.44 -7.22
CA GLU A 269 -19.79 -1.43 -8.57
C GLU A 269 -18.43 -0.73 -8.62
N CYS A 270 -18.22 0.32 -7.82
CA CYS A 270 -16.91 0.95 -7.70
C CYS A 270 -15.92 0.03 -6.97
N GLN A 271 -16.37 -0.67 -5.93
CA GLN A 271 -15.54 -1.65 -5.22
C GLN A 271 -15.10 -2.81 -6.11
N THR A 272 -15.94 -3.26 -7.06
CA THR A 272 -15.54 -4.24 -8.09
C THR A 272 -14.41 -3.69 -8.96
N ILE A 273 -14.53 -2.45 -9.46
CA ILE A 273 -13.49 -1.81 -10.27
C ILE A 273 -12.18 -1.66 -9.47
N LEU A 274 -12.26 -1.20 -8.22
CA LEU A 274 -11.10 -1.09 -7.32
C LEU A 274 -10.40 -2.44 -7.13
N ALA A 275 -11.18 -3.51 -6.94
CA ALA A 275 -10.65 -4.85 -6.77
C ALA A 275 -10.04 -5.44 -8.06
N GLU A 276 -10.50 -5.03 -9.23
CA GLU A 276 -9.95 -5.46 -10.52
C GLU A 276 -8.62 -4.75 -10.84
N HIS A 277 -8.53 -3.46 -10.50
CA HIS A 277 -7.37 -2.61 -10.83
C HIS A 277 -6.41 -2.35 -9.66
N TRP A 278 -6.50 -3.13 -8.58
CA TRP A 278 -5.66 -2.96 -7.40
C TRP A 278 -4.14 -3.02 -7.70
N ARG A 279 -3.73 -3.73 -8.75
CA ARG A 279 -2.31 -3.80 -9.14
C ARG A 279 -1.79 -2.49 -9.73
N GLU A 280 -2.64 -1.73 -10.41
CA GLU A 280 -2.29 -0.46 -11.02
C GLU A 280 -2.31 0.66 -9.99
N LEU A 281 -3.34 0.66 -9.12
CA LEU A 281 -3.49 1.65 -8.06
C LEU A 281 -3.89 0.94 -6.74
N PRO A 282 -2.92 0.49 -5.93
CA PRO A 282 -3.19 -0.37 -4.78
C PRO A 282 -3.78 0.34 -3.56
N ASN A 283 -3.67 1.67 -3.50
CA ASN A 283 -4.02 2.44 -2.31
C ASN A 283 -5.32 3.23 -2.53
N GLY A 284 -6.30 3.04 -1.63
CA GLY A 284 -7.56 3.78 -1.63
C GLY A 284 -7.41 5.31 -1.58
N TRP A 285 -6.37 5.81 -0.92
CA TRP A 285 -5.99 7.22 -0.94
C TRP A 285 -5.56 7.70 -2.32
N GLY A 286 -4.87 6.83 -3.06
CA GLY A 286 -4.49 7.08 -4.46
C GLY A 286 -5.71 7.18 -5.35
N TRP A 287 -6.71 6.30 -5.16
CA TRP A 287 -7.99 6.39 -5.86
C TRP A 287 -8.72 7.70 -5.56
N LEU A 288 -8.79 8.09 -4.28
CA LEU A 288 -9.41 9.34 -3.88
C LEU A 288 -8.71 10.56 -4.51
N TYR A 289 -7.38 10.59 -4.45
CA TYR A 289 -6.56 11.64 -5.07
C TYR A 289 -6.80 11.74 -6.58
N ARG A 290 -6.65 10.63 -7.30
CA ARG A 290 -6.80 10.60 -8.76
C ARG A 290 -8.24 10.90 -9.19
N LEU A 291 -9.24 10.46 -8.43
CA LEU A 291 -10.64 10.82 -8.66
C LEU A 291 -10.86 12.33 -8.45
N GLY A 292 -10.31 12.89 -7.37
CA GLY A 292 -10.32 14.33 -7.13
C GLY A 292 -9.72 15.11 -8.30
N GLN A 293 -8.62 14.65 -8.89
CA GLN A 293 -8.03 15.29 -10.07
C GLN A 293 -8.99 15.31 -11.27
N THR A 294 -9.79 14.27 -11.48
CA THR A 294 -10.83 14.29 -12.53
C THR A 294 -11.93 15.32 -12.27
N LEU A 295 -12.09 15.72 -11.01
CA LEU A 295 -12.99 16.78 -10.55
C LEU A 295 -12.25 18.11 -10.31
N GLN A 296 -11.06 18.29 -10.88
CA GLN A 296 -10.27 19.53 -10.79
C GLN A 296 -9.83 19.88 -9.35
N LEU A 297 -9.39 18.88 -8.58
CA LEU A 297 -8.74 19.09 -7.28
C LEU A 297 -7.59 20.10 -7.40
N ASN A 298 -7.64 21.12 -6.56
CA ASN A 298 -6.62 22.15 -6.46
C ASN A 298 -5.37 21.55 -5.82
N GLN A 299 -4.27 21.52 -6.57
CA GLN A 299 -3.02 20.91 -6.14
C GLN A 299 -2.34 21.65 -4.99
N ASP A 300 -2.71 22.91 -4.76
CA ASP A 300 -2.16 23.72 -3.68
C ASP A 300 -2.93 23.54 -2.36
N ASP A 301 -4.16 23.01 -2.39
CA ASP A 301 -5.00 22.87 -1.20
C ASP A 301 -4.35 21.95 -0.13
N PRO A 302 -4.49 22.27 1.18
CA PRO A 302 -3.95 21.45 2.27
C PRO A 302 -4.38 19.98 2.26
N VAL A 303 -5.54 19.65 1.68
CA VAL A 303 -6.01 18.26 1.56
C VAL A 303 -5.03 17.40 0.74
N VAL A 304 -4.30 18.00 -0.20
CA VAL A 304 -3.29 17.30 -1.01
C VAL A 304 -2.08 16.90 -0.17
N ALA A 305 -1.63 17.77 0.74
CA ALA A 305 -0.58 17.40 1.70
C ALA A 305 -1.05 16.30 2.66
N PHE A 306 -2.31 16.33 3.07
CA PHE A 306 -2.90 15.24 3.86
C PHE A 306 -2.90 13.90 3.10
N LEU A 307 -3.31 13.89 1.82
CA LEU A 307 -3.27 12.67 0.99
C LEU A 307 -1.85 12.14 0.81
N CYS A 308 -0.88 13.03 0.60
CA CYS A 308 0.55 12.70 0.55
C CYS A 308 0.99 11.96 1.82
N LEU A 309 0.62 12.49 2.99
CA LEU A 309 0.89 11.86 4.28
C LEU A 309 0.22 10.49 4.42
N GLN A 310 -1.06 10.36 4.01
CA GLN A 310 -1.77 9.07 4.08
C GLN A 310 -1.20 8.01 3.12
N LEU A 311 -0.56 8.44 2.02
CA LEU A 311 0.15 7.57 1.09
C LEU A 311 1.56 7.19 1.57
N GLY A 312 2.05 7.83 2.64
CA GLY A 312 3.39 7.60 3.17
C GLY A 312 4.50 8.26 2.34
N PHE A 313 4.16 9.28 1.55
CA PHE A 313 5.11 10.04 0.76
C PHE A 313 5.69 11.21 1.57
N ASP A 314 6.97 11.50 1.34
CA ASP A 314 7.68 12.57 2.04
C ASP A 314 7.37 13.94 1.41
N ASN A 315 7.02 13.96 0.11
CA ASN A 315 6.74 15.19 -0.61
C ASN A 315 5.65 15.04 -1.69
N ARG A 316 5.03 16.17 -2.06
CA ARG A 316 3.93 16.21 -3.04
C ARG A 316 4.36 15.77 -4.45
N GLN A 317 5.64 15.84 -4.82
CA GLN A 317 6.09 15.45 -6.16
C GLN A 317 5.96 13.93 -6.38
N GLU A 318 6.03 13.14 -5.31
CA GLU A 318 5.78 11.69 -5.37
C GLU A 318 4.34 11.37 -5.81
N LEU A 319 3.37 12.26 -5.57
CA LEU A 319 2.00 12.10 -6.06
C LEU A 319 1.91 12.11 -7.60
N GLU A 320 2.87 12.75 -8.28
CA GLU A 320 2.93 12.75 -9.74
C GLU A 320 3.29 11.37 -10.29
N GLN A 321 4.04 10.58 -9.51
CA GLN A 321 4.51 9.25 -9.88
C GLN A 321 3.44 8.15 -9.73
N LEU A 322 2.33 8.45 -9.05
CA LEU A 322 1.22 7.50 -8.94
C LEU A 322 0.73 7.08 -10.34
N ALA A 323 0.19 5.87 -10.48
CA ALA A 323 -0.51 5.53 -11.71
C ALA A 323 -1.70 6.49 -11.95
N GLN A 324 -2.06 6.71 -13.21
CA GLN A 324 -3.30 7.41 -13.56
C GLN A 324 -4.51 6.63 -13.04
N LEU A 325 -5.68 7.28 -12.95
CA LEU A 325 -6.91 6.64 -12.51
C LEU A 325 -7.28 5.46 -13.43
N PRO A 326 -7.19 4.20 -12.97
CA PRO A 326 -7.63 3.07 -13.76
C PRO A 326 -9.14 3.13 -13.98
N ALA A 327 -9.61 2.63 -15.13
CA ALA A 327 -11.04 2.61 -15.47
C ALA A 327 -11.77 3.96 -15.30
N ALA A 328 -11.08 5.08 -15.52
CA ALA A 328 -11.63 6.43 -15.32
C ALA A 328 -12.93 6.67 -16.11
N SER A 329 -13.04 6.13 -17.33
CA SER A 329 -14.24 6.21 -18.16
C SER A 329 -15.43 5.47 -17.53
N GLU A 330 -15.19 4.29 -16.96
CA GLU A 330 -16.22 3.48 -16.31
C GLU A 330 -16.72 4.13 -15.02
N LEU A 331 -15.79 4.64 -14.20
CA LEU A 331 -16.15 5.44 -13.03
C LEU A 331 -16.97 6.68 -13.42
N ASN A 332 -16.61 7.37 -14.51
CA ASN A 332 -17.38 8.51 -15.00
C ASN A 332 -18.79 8.11 -15.44
N ILE A 333 -18.94 6.96 -16.13
CA ILE A 333 -20.25 6.42 -16.51
C ILE A 333 -21.10 6.12 -15.28
N LEU A 334 -20.52 5.48 -14.25
CA LEU A 334 -21.21 5.20 -12.99
C LEU A 334 -21.64 6.48 -12.28
N ALA A 335 -20.75 7.46 -12.19
CA ALA A 335 -21.04 8.75 -11.58
C ALA A 335 -22.16 9.49 -12.31
N ARG A 336 -22.10 9.59 -13.63
CA ARG A 336 -23.18 10.19 -14.44
C ARG A 336 -24.50 9.45 -14.25
N ARG A 337 -24.47 8.11 -14.25
CA ARG A 337 -25.68 7.30 -14.05
C ARG A 337 -26.39 7.59 -12.74
N TRP A 338 -25.64 7.85 -11.66
CA TRP A 338 -26.22 8.10 -10.34
C TRP A 338 -26.49 9.57 -10.05
N TYR A 339 -25.67 10.48 -10.56
CA TYR A 339 -25.65 11.88 -10.13
C TYR A 339 -25.99 12.88 -11.23
N ALA A 340 -26.28 12.45 -12.46
CA ALA A 340 -26.67 13.38 -13.54
C ALA A 340 -27.93 14.21 -13.21
N LYS A 341 -28.85 13.68 -12.39
CA LYS A 341 -30.08 14.41 -12.04
C LYS A 341 -29.87 15.53 -11.02
N THR A 342 -28.89 15.38 -10.14
CA THR A 342 -28.57 16.38 -9.12
C THR A 342 -27.45 17.31 -9.56
N GLU A 343 -26.79 17.00 -10.68
CA GLU A 343 -25.66 17.74 -11.26
C GLU A 343 -24.46 17.92 -10.33
N VAL A 344 -24.45 17.25 -9.17
CA VAL A 344 -23.41 17.37 -8.13
C VAL A 344 -22.07 16.81 -8.53
N TRP A 345 -21.97 16.01 -9.60
CA TRP A 345 -20.71 15.36 -9.98
C TRP A 345 -19.86 16.24 -10.89
N ASN A 346 -19.37 17.35 -10.33
CA ASN A 346 -18.55 18.35 -11.00
C ASN A 346 -17.50 18.92 -10.02
N SER A 347 -16.69 19.89 -10.45
CA SER A 347 -15.62 20.47 -9.61
C SER A 347 -16.11 21.23 -8.36
N GLU A 348 -17.32 21.78 -8.38
CA GLU A 348 -17.96 22.43 -7.24
C GLU A 348 -18.28 21.44 -6.11
N LEU A 349 -18.35 20.13 -6.40
CA LEU A 349 -18.48 19.10 -5.37
C LEU A 349 -17.37 19.17 -4.35
N LEU A 350 -16.16 19.53 -4.79
CA LEU A 350 -14.99 19.58 -3.93
C LEU A 350 -15.05 20.79 -3.00
N GLN A 351 -15.68 21.88 -3.43
CA GLN A 351 -15.70 23.17 -2.73
C GLN A 351 -16.54 23.07 -1.45
N LEU A 352 -15.84 22.92 -0.33
CA LEU A 352 -16.39 22.82 1.00
C LEU A 352 -15.31 23.23 2.00
N ASP A 353 -15.53 24.37 2.67
CA ASP A 353 -14.71 24.76 3.80
C ASP A 353 -14.90 23.75 4.93
N ALA A 354 -13.83 23.06 5.31
CA ALA A 354 -13.86 22.01 6.29
C ALA A 354 -12.58 21.97 7.14
N THR A 355 -12.75 21.47 8.36
CA THR A 355 -11.68 21.07 9.26
C THR A 355 -11.63 19.55 9.28
N ILE A 356 -10.48 18.98 8.96
CA ILE A 356 -10.26 17.53 8.98
C ILE A 356 -9.46 17.19 10.22
N GLU A 357 -10.08 16.53 11.18
CA GLU A 357 -9.38 15.87 12.27
C GLU A 357 -9.07 14.43 11.87
N PHE A 358 -7.85 13.97 12.12
CA PHE A 358 -7.49 12.61 11.80
C PHE A 358 -6.57 11.97 12.82
N SER A 359 -6.67 10.66 12.88
CA SER A 359 -5.90 9.78 13.75
C SER A 359 -5.51 8.51 13.00
N PRO A 360 -4.73 7.62 13.63
CA PRO A 360 -4.52 6.26 13.16
C PRO A 360 -5.72 5.53 12.56
N SER A 361 -6.90 5.67 13.17
CA SER A 361 -8.08 4.87 12.84
C SER A 361 -9.29 5.68 12.39
N HIS A 362 -9.30 7.00 12.62
CA HIS A 362 -10.46 7.86 12.37
C HIS A 362 -10.11 9.07 11.52
N ILE A 363 -11.10 9.54 10.77
CA ILE A 363 -11.12 10.82 10.08
C ILE A 363 -12.48 11.44 10.34
N ASP A 364 -12.48 12.60 10.96
CA ASP A 364 -13.67 13.39 11.26
C ASP A 364 -13.60 14.67 10.41
N ILE A 365 -14.60 14.86 9.54
CA ILE A 365 -14.71 16.03 8.66
C ILE A 365 -15.76 16.96 9.26
N HIS A 366 -15.32 18.10 9.76
CA HIS A 366 -16.17 19.13 10.34
C HIS A 366 -16.42 20.25 9.33
N THR A 367 -17.68 20.61 9.12
CA THR A 367 -18.04 21.76 8.29
C THR A 367 -19.24 22.48 8.89
N ALA A 368 -19.36 23.78 8.64
CA ALA A 368 -20.53 24.53 9.05
C ALA A 368 -21.77 24.04 8.30
N ILE A 369 -22.91 23.94 8.98
CA ILE A 369 -24.18 23.51 8.36
C ILE A 369 -24.58 24.39 7.17
N ASN A 370 -24.17 25.67 7.20
CA ASN A 370 -24.42 26.64 6.12
C ASN A 370 -23.61 26.35 4.85
N ASN A 371 -22.55 25.55 4.93
CA ASN A 371 -21.72 25.15 3.78
C ASN A 371 -22.26 23.90 3.09
N VAL A 372 -23.27 23.22 3.68
CA VAL A 372 -23.85 22.00 3.12
C VAL A 372 -24.71 22.32 1.90
N GLN A 373 -24.35 21.74 0.76
CA GLN A 373 -25.10 21.89 -0.48
C GLN A 373 -26.28 20.90 -0.53
N LEU A 374 -27.52 21.41 -0.60
CA LEU A 374 -28.73 20.56 -0.64
C LEU A 374 -28.71 19.47 -1.75
N PRO A 375 -28.21 19.74 -2.98
CA PRO A 375 -28.10 18.70 -4.01
C PRO A 375 -27.20 17.52 -3.58
N VAL A 376 -26.12 17.78 -2.83
CA VAL A 376 -25.20 16.74 -2.32
C VAL A 376 -25.90 15.87 -1.28
N ARG A 377 -26.68 16.50 -0.38
CA ARG A 377 -27.53 15.80 0.60
C ARG A 377 -28.59 14.93 -0.07
N LEU A 378 -29.27 15.45 -1.09
CA LEU A 378 -30.26 14.69 -1.86
C LEU A 378 -29.64 13.52 -2.63
N ALA A 379 -28.38 13.66 -3.06
CA ALA A 379 -27.61 12.58 -3.67
C ALA A 379 -27.09 11.55 -2.65
N GLY A 380 -27.20 11.82 -1.35
CA GLY A 380 -26.69 10.98 -0.27
C GLY A 380 -25.17 10.88 -0.23
N LEU A 381 -24.47 11.87 -0.81
CA LEU A 381 -23.00 11.89 -0.87
C LEU A 381 -22.34 12.32 0.43
N ASP A 382 -23.11 12.93 1.33
CA ASP A 382 -22.65 13.53 2.58
C ASP A 382 -23.10 12.75 3.83
N ILE A 383 -23.54 11.50 3.64
CA ILE A 383 -23.88 10.55 4.70
C ILE A 383 -22.59 9.98 5.29
N ASN A 384 -22.56 9.72 6.60
CA ASN A 384 -21.40 9.08 7.24
C ASN A 384 -21.12 7.71 6.60
N PRO A 385 -19.97 7.52 5.93
CA PRO A 385 -19.61 6.23 5.35
C PRO A 385 -19.30 5.19 6.44
N GLY A 386 -18.90 5.64 7.64
CA GLY A 386 -18.52 4.77 8.74
C GLY A 386 -17.18 4.09 8.48
N TRP A 387 -17.07 2.81 8.83
CA TRP A 387 -15.85 2.03 8.59
C TRP A 387 -15.69 1.68 7.10
N LEU A 388 -14.57 2.08 6.52
CA LEU A 388 -14.16 1.77 5.14
C LEU A 388 -13.00 0.76 5.16
N PRO A 389 -13.25 -0.56 5.00
CA PRO A 389 -12.22 -1.58 5.13
C PRO A 389 -11.04 -1.39 4.16
N TRP A 390 -11.33 -0.97 2.93
CA TRP A 390 -10.34 -0.72 1.88
C TRP A 390 -9.49 0.54 2.12
N LEU A 391 -9.94 1.44 2.99
CA LEU A 391 -9.20 2.63 3.42
C LEU A 391 -8.51 2.42 4.79
N GLY A 392 -8.98 1.44 5.57
CA GLY A 392 -8.51 1.17 6.91
C GLY A 392 -8.88 2.26 7.93
N LYS A 393 -9.94 3.05 7.68
CA LYS A 393 -10.39 4.17 8.51
C LYS A 393 -11.89 4.16 8.78
N VAL A 394 -12.28 4.67 9.94
CA VAL A 394 -13.64 5.16 10.21
C VAL A 394 -13.71 6.61 9.75
N VAL A 395 -14.72 6.95 8.94
CA VAL A 395 -14.89 8.31 8.42
C VAL A 395 -16.28 8.84 8.81
N ASN A 396 -16.32 10.02 9.40
CA ASN A 396 -17.55 10.71 9.81
C ASN A 396 -17.60 12.14 9.28
N PHE A 397 -18.79 12.60 8.96
CA PHE A 397 -19.10 14.00 8.68
C PHE A 397 -19.83 14.61 9.89
N HIS A 398 -19.35 15.76 10.34
CA HIS A 398 -19.91 16.56 11.41
C HIS A 398 -20.36 17.90 10.84
N TYR A 399 -21.59 18.29 11.16
CA TYR A 399 -22.22 19.52 10.67
C TYR A 399 -22.48 20.43 11.87
N ASP A 400 -21.55 21.36 12.09
CA ASP A 400 -21.55 22.25 13.24
C ASP A 400 -22.39 23.51 12.93
N ILE A 401 -23.07 24.06 13.95
CA ILE A 401 -24.02 25.19 13.81
C ILE A 401 -23.30 26.53 13.75
#